data_AF-A0A8D9FI28-F1
#
_entry.id   AF-A0A8D9FI28-F1
#
_cell.length_a   1.000
_cell.length_b   1.000
_cell.length_c   1.000
_cell.angle_alpha   90.00
_cell.angle_beta   90.00
_cell.angle_gamma   90.00
#
_symmetry.space_group_name_H-M   'P 1'
#
loop_
_entity.id
_entity.type
_entity.pdbx_description
1 polymer ?
#
loop_
_entity_poly.entity_id
_entity_poly.type
_entity_poly.pdbx_seq_one_letter_code
_entity_poly.pdbx_strand_id
1 'polypeptide(L)'
;MINVVVLIDKVNTVNVYYCLPFGRNVSLVNIWNKELQNFERDVDLFDASSKVKNMHGFPIKCLIKNKPPDSVLYRNGSQWVADGLAVNLLLLVSRIMNFTPDVMFPQPDNPHNVDRFGYDISPNMNSLIIGALTLREADLAFGIFSHLLYDSPTTEFSISTAEECFTFAVPAHAGERDKEN
;
A
#
# COMPACT_ATOMS: atom_id res chain seq x y z
N MET A 1 3.26 10.88 0.59
CA MET A 1 2.27 10.88 1.71
C MET A 1 1.89 12.31 2.09
N ILE A 2 0.75 12.80 1.59
CA ILE A 2 0.27 14.17 1.83
C ILE A 2 -0.51 14.21 3.14
N ASN A 3 0.01 14.95 4.12
CA ASN A 3 -0.69 15.26 5.36
C ASN A 3 -1.66 16.42 5.10
N VAL A 4 -2.97 16.16 5.16
CA VAL A 4 -3.97 17.22 5.00
C VAL A 4 -4.26 17.84 6.35
N VAL A 5 -3.83 19.10 6.51
CA VAL A 5 -4.19 19.95 7.65
C VAL A 5 -5.40 20.79 7.25
N VAL A 6 -6.49 20.67 8.01
CA VAL A 6 -7.71 21.47 7.80
C VAL A 6 -7.77 22.55 8.87
N LEU A 7 -7.87 23.81 8.45
CA LEU A 7 -8.02 24.96 9.33
C LEU A 7 -9.47 25.43 9.29
N ILE A 8 -10.13 25.45 10.44
CA ILE A 8 -11.48 26.02 10.57
C ILE A 8 -11.36 27.33 11.34
N ASP A 9 -11.61 28.43 10.64
CA ASP A 9 -11.57 29.76 11.22
C ASP A 9 -12.83 30.05 12.05
N LYS A 10 -12.63 30.49 13.30
CA LYS A 10 -13.68 30.94 14.21
C LYS A 10 -13.37 32.36 14.68
N VAL A 11 -14.32 32.98 15.37
CA VAL A 11 -14.24 34.40 15.78
C VAL A 11 -12.91 34.71 16.50
N ASN A 12 -12.54 33.93 17.53
CA ASN A 12 -11.31 34.16 18.32
C ASN A 12 -10.24 33.06 18.21
N THR A 13 -10.54 31.98 17.47
CA THR A 13 -9.65 30.81 17.38
C THR A 13 -9.60 30.25 15.97
N VAL A 14 -8.52 29.53 15.64
CA VAL A 14 -8.45 28.66 14.45
C VAL A 14 -8.27 27.24 14.93
N ASN A 15 -9.24 26.37 14.63
CA ASN A 15 -9.12 24.96 14.95
C ASN A 15 -8.27 24.27 13.88
N VAL A 16 -7.21 23.59 14.30
CA VAL A 16 -6.29 22.84 13.43
C VAL A 16 -6.61 21.36 13.52
N TYR A 17 -7.11 20.81 12.43
CA TYR A 17 -7.41 19.40 12.31
C TYR A 17 -6.41 18.69 11.41
N TYR A 18 -6.24 17.40 11.67
CA TYR A 18 -5.46 16.51 10.84
C TYR A 18 -6.34 15.40 10.31
N CYS A 19 -6.26 15.18 9.00
CA CYS A 19 -6.92 14.07 8.33
C CYS A 19 -5.90 12.96 8.12
N LEU A 20 -6.17 11.78 8.65
CA LEU A 20 -5.33 10.60 8.40
C LEU A 20 -5.43 10.21 6.92
N PRO A 21 -4.34 9.74 6.28
CA PRO A 21 -4.28 9.50 4.84
C PRO A 21 -5.28 8.44 4.32
N PHE A 22 -5.91 7.68 5.22
CA PHE A 22 -6.91 6.65 4.90
C PHE A 22 -8.19 6.76 5.75
N GLY A 23 -8.31 7.82 6.56
CA GLY A 23 -9.43 8.03 7.47
C GLY A 23 -10.43 9.03 6.91
N ARG A 24 -11.73 8.78 7.11
CA ARG A 24 -12.75 9.84 7.06
C ARG A 24 -12.81 10.64 8.38
N ASN A 25 -12.04 10.21 9.38
CA ASN A 25 -12.01 10.81 10.69
C ASN A 25 -10.99 11.94 10.75
N VAL A 26 -11.47 13.08 11.22
CA VAL A 26 -10.73 14.32 11.32
C VAL A 26 -10.44 14.54 12.81
N SER A 27 -9.16 14.56 13.18
CA SER A 27 -8.76 14.71 14.59
C SER A 27 -8.33 16.14 14.85
N LEU A 28 -8.89 16.77 15.89
CA LEU A 28 -8.44 18.10 16.34
C LEU A 28 -7.06 17.98 16.98
N VAL A 29 -6.05 18.50 16.30
CA VAL A 29 -4.65 18.44 16.76
C VAL A 29 -4.33 19.61 17.66
N ASN A 30 -4.77 20.81 17.28
CA ASN A 30 -4.44 22.03 18.01
C ASN A 30 -5.48 23.13 17.81
N ILE A 31 -5.38 24.19 18.59
CA ILE A 31 -6.18 25.41 18.47
C ILE A 31 -5.22 26.59 18.51
N TRP A 32 -5.27 27.44 17.49
CA TRP A 32 -4.58 28.73 17.49
C TRP A 32 -5.47 29.78 18.16
N ASN A 33 -4.98 30.41 19.21
CA ASN A 33 -5.65 31.53 19.85
C ASN A 33 -5.23 32.84 19.17
N LYS A 34 -6.18 33.57 18.59
CA LYS A 34 -5.89 34.82 17.85
C LYS A 34 -5.52 35.98 18.77
N GLU A 35 -5.98 35.99 20.01
CA GLU A 35 -5.68 37.06 20.97
C GLU A 35 -4.29 36.88 21.57
N LEU A 36 -3.96 35.64 21.96
CA LEU A 36 -2.68 35.29 22.58
C LEU A 36 -1.57 34.99 21.55
N GLN A 37 -1.92 34.91 20.26
CA GLN A 37 -1.02 34.61 19.14
C GLN A 37 -0.18 33.35 19.40
N ASN A 38 -0.80 32.30 19.92
CA ASN A 38 -0.14 31.05 20.25
C ASN A 38 -1.04 29.83 19.99
N PHE A 39 -0.39 28.66 19.90
CA PHE A 39 -1.09 27.38 19.95
C PHE A 39 -1.35 26.98 21.40
N GLU A 40 -2.53 26.43 21.68
CA GLU A 40 -2.86 25.91 23.02
C GLU A 40 -2.00 24.72 23.42
N ARG A 41 -1.53 23.93 22.45
CA ARG A 41 -0.67 22.77 22.69
C ARG A 41 0.69 22.97 22.01
N ASP A 42 1.76 22.64 22.71
CA ASP A 42 3.11 22.59 22.15
C ASP A 42 3.31 21.26 21.41
N VAL A 43 2.77 21.19 20.19
CA VAL A 43 2.83 19.99 19.33
C VAL A 43 3.27 20.44 17.95
N ASP A 44 4.29 19.78 17.40
CA ASP A 44 4.68 20.01 16.02
C ASP A 44 3.53 19.65 15.07
N LEU A 45 3.02 20.67 14.37
CA LEU A 45 1.92 20.52 13.42
C LEU A 45 2.33 19.76 12.15
N PHE A 46 3.63 19.66 11.87
CA PHE A 46 4.17 19.01 10.69
C PHE A 46 4.88 17.69 10.99
N ASP A 47 5.07 17.35 12.26
CA ASP A 47 5.57 16.03 12.64
C ASP A 47 4.56 14.93 12.28
N ALA A 48 4.87 14.21 11.20
CA ALA A 48 4.12 13.04 10.78
C ALA A 48 4.31 11.87 11.77
N SER A 49 5.46 11.81 12.45
CA SER A 49 5.82 10.66 13.27
C SER A 49 4.90 10.53 14.49
N SER A 50 4.47 11.61 15.13
CA SER A 50 3.50 11.55 16.24
C SER A 50 2.05 11.27 15.79
N LYS A 51 1.74 11.43 14.49
CA LYS A 51 0.35 11.48 13.99
C LYS A 51 -0.10 10.24 13.24
N VAL A 52 0.83 9.46 12.68
CA VAL A 52 0.51 8.23 11.93
C VAL A 52 0.84 6.96 12.73
N LYS A 53 1.26 7.07 13.99
CA LYS A 53 1.75 5.93 14.80
C LYS A 53 0.68 4.95 15.27
N ASN A 54 -0.60 5.33 15.26
CA ASN A 54 -1.64 4.46 15.82
C ASN A 54 -2.96 4.58 15.06
N MET A 55 -3.20 3.62 14.18
CA MET A 55 -4.40 3.46 13.39
C MET A 55 -5.30 2.35 13.94
N HIS A 56 -5.30 2.16 15.27
CA HIS A 56 -6.09 1.12 15.93
C HIS A 56 -7.56 1.17 15.53
N GLY A 57 -8.10 0.03 15.08
CA GLY A 57 -9.51 -0.09 14.68
C GLY A 57 -9.84 0.50 13.31
N PHE A 58 -8.85 0.98 12.54
CA PHE A 58 -9.06 1.37 11.15
C PHE A 58 -8.83 0.16 10.23
N PRO A 59 -9.87 -0.35 9.55
CA PRO A 59 -9.70 -1.31 8.48
C PRO A 59 -9.12 -0.59 7.26
N ILE A 60 -8.01 -1.09 6.72
CA ILE A 60 -7.36 -0.57 5.52
C ILE A 60 -7.50 -1.62 4.44
N LYS A 61 -8.15 -1.26 3.33
CA LYS A 61 -8.34 -2.16 2.19
C LYS A 61 -7.04 -2.29 1.41
N CYS A 62 -6.42 -3.44 1.51
CA CYS A 62 -5.10 -3.71 0.96
C CYS A 62 -5.22 -4.65 -0.23
N LEU A 63 -4.96 -4.14 -1.44
CA LEU A 63 -5.05 -4.92 -2.65
C LEU A 63 -3.73 -5.64 -2.93
N ILE A 64 -3.79 -6.95 -3.12
CA ILE A 64 -2.63 -7.78 -3.44
C ILE A 64 -2.74 -8.35 -4.86
N LYS A 65 -1.61 -8.43 -5.55
CA LYS A 65 -1.47 -9.16 -6.81
C LYS A 65 -0.78 -10.50 -6.56
N ASN A 66 -1.20 -11.56 -7.24
CA ASN A 66 -0.45 -12.83 -7.24
C ASN A 66 0.86 -12.68 -8.03
N LYS A 67 2.00 -12.91 -7.39
CA LYS A 67 3.32 -12.97 -8.02
C LYS A 67 4.25 -13.86 -7.16
N PRO A 68 4.20 -15.19 -7.33
CA PRO A 68 5.09 -16.09 -6.62
C PRO A 68 6.58 -15.81 -6.93
N PRO A 69 7.50 -15.96 -5.95
CA PRO A 69 7.25 -16.38 -4.57
C PRO A 69 6.84 -15.24 -3.61
N ASP A 70 6.93 -13.98 -4.04
CA ASP A 70 6.71 -12.80 -3.18
C ASP A 70 5.30 -12.66 -2.65
N SER A 71 4.31 -12.96 -3.50
CA SER A 71 2.90 -13.01 -3.13
C SER A 71 2.25 -14.22 -3.78
N VAL A 72 1.79 -15.15 -2.95
CA VAL A 72 1.12 -16.36 -3.38
C VAL A 72 -0.33 -16.31 -2.94
N LEU A 73 -1.23 -16.48 -3.89
CA LEU A 73 -2.66 -16.58 -3.67
C LEU A 73 -3.13 -18.00 -3.93
N TYR A 74 -3.79 -18.59 -2.94
CA TYR A 74 -4.33 -19.93 -3.04
C TYR A 74 -5.69 -20.03 -2.35
N ARG A 75 -6.47 -21.04 -2.72
CA ARG A 75 -7.73 -21.34 -2.05
C ARG A 75 -7.49 -22.26 -0.87
N ASN A 76 -7.99 -21.88 0.30
CA ASN A 76 -8.14 -22.74 1.47
C ASN A 76 -9.64 -22.97 1.70
N GLY A 77 -10.16 -24.08 1.18
CA GLY A 77 -11.59 -24.34 1.12
C GLY A 77 -12.32 -23.33 0.23
N SER A 78 -13.29 -22.60 0.79
CA SER A 78 -14.05 -21.56 0.08
C SER A 78 -13.41 -20.17 0.15
N GLN A 79 -12.32 -20.00 0.88
CA GLN A 79 -11.68 -18.69 1.10
C GLN A 79 -10.39 -18.57 0.29
N TRP A 80 -10.15 -17.38 -0.25
CA TRP A 80 -8.85 -17.02 -0.78
C TRP A 80 -7.92 -16.63 0.36
N VAL A 81 -6.70 -17.17 0.34
CA VAL A 81 -5.64 -16.88 1.30
C VAL A 81 -4.47 -16.30 0.54
N ALA A 82 -3.88 -15.26 1.12
CA ALA A 82 -2.64 -14.65 0.63
C ALA A 82 -1.48 -15.02 1.57
N ASP A 83 -0.33 -15.35 0.98
CA ASP A 83 0.91 -15.64 1.68
C ASP A 83 2.11 -15.08 0.90
N GLY A 84 3.30 -15.13 1.49
CA GLY A 84 4.56 -14.68 0.89
C GLY A 84 5.18 -13.46 1.57
N LEU A 85 6.31 -13.01 1.02
CA LEU A 85 7.08 -11.90 1.55
C LEU A 85 6.26 -10.60 1.64
N ALA A 86 5.46 -10.30 0.61
CA ALA A 86 4.64 -9.10 0.56
C ALA A 86 3.60 -9.05 1.70
N VAL A 87 2.98 -10.19 2.00
CA VAL A 87 2.01 -10.32 3.11
C VAL A 87 2.69 -10.12 4.45
N ASN A 88 3.87 -10.72 4.65
CA ASN A 88 4.65 -10.54 5.88
C ASN A 88 5.07 -9.09 6.09
N LEU A 89 5.47 -8.38 5.03
CA LEU A 89 5.78 -6.95 5.10
C LEU A 89 4.54 -6.13 5.46
N LEU A 90 3.38 -6.41 4.85
CA LEU A 90 2.13 -5.74 5.21
C LEU A 90 1.78 -5.96 6.69
N LEU A 91 1.90 -7.18 7.20
CA LEU A 91 1.64 -7.51 8.61
C LEU A 91 2.61 -6.82 9.57
N LEU A 92 3.87 -6.64 9.16
CA LEU A 92 4.84 -5.87 9.95
C LEU A 92 4.44 -4.40 10.01
N VAL A 93 4.12 -3.80 8.85
CA VAL A 93 3.68 -2.41 8.77
C VAL A 93 2.37 -2.21 9.55
N SER A 94 1.43 -3.15 9.47
CA SER A 94 0.16 -3.07 10.18
C SER A 94 0.34 -3.15 11.70
N ARG A 95 1.33 -3.90 12.21
CA ARG A 95 1.66 -3.91 13.64
C ARG A 95 2.33 -2.62 14.09
N ILE A 96 3.27 -2.09 13.30
CA ILE A 96 3.98 -0.85 13.62
C ILE A 96 3.02 0.33 13.64
N MET A 97 2.10 0.38 12.67
CA MET A 97 1.12 1.46 12.50
C MET A 97 -0.20 1.17 13.21
N ASN A 98 -0.36 -0.02 13.77
CA ASN A 98 -1.52 -0.53 14.50
C ASN A 98 -2.86 -0.50 13.71
N PHE A 99 -2.89 -0.75 12.40
CA PHE A 99 -4.15 -0.87 11.64
C PHE A 99 -4.58 -2.33 11.41
N THR A 100 -5.84 -2.53 11.00
CA THR A 100 -6.36 -3.85 10.60
C THR A 100 -6.31 -3.97 9.07
N PRO A 101 -5.45 -4.83 8.49
CA PRO A 101 -5.41 -5.03 7.05
C PRO A 101 -6.64 -5.85 6.59
N ASP A 102 -7.39 -5.33 5.63
CA ASP A 102 -8.44 -6.03 4.89
C ASP A 102 -7.88 -6.39 3.51
N VAL A 103 -7.29 -7.59 3.43
CA VAL A 103 -6.59 -8.03 2.21
C VAL A 103 -7.58 -8.49 1.16
N MET A 104 -7.55 -7.82 0.00
CA MET A 104 -8.42 -8.09 -1.13
C MET A 104 -7.63 -8.45 -2.37
N PHE A 105 -8.26 -9.20 -3.26
CA PHE A 105 -7.68 -9.60 -4.54
C PHE A 105 -8.57 -9.11 -5.70
N PRO A 106 -8.00 -8.58 -6.79
CA PRO A 106 -8.78 -8.18 -7.95
C PRO A 106 -9.45 -9.39 -8.63
N GLN A 107 -10.78 -9.40 -8.63
CA GLN A 107 -11.62 -10.40 -9.31
C GLN A 107 -11.35 -11.87 -8.87
N PRO A 108 -11.65 -12.24 -7.60
CA PRO A 108 -11.42 -13.58 -7.05
C PRO A 108 -12.21 -14.72 -7.71
N ASP A 109 -13.22 -14.35 -8.51
CA ASP A 109 -14.10 -15.29 -9.21
C ASP A 109 -13.65 -15.57 -10.64
N ASN A 110 -12.63 -14.85 -11.15
CA ASN A 110 -12.07 -15.08 -12.47
C ASN A 110 -10.75 -15.87 -12.37
N PRO A 111 -10.74 -17.18 -12.68
CA PRO A 111 -9.55 -18.02 -12.58
C PRO A 111 -8.43 -17.64 -13.57
N HIS A 112 -8.68 -16.73 -14.52
CA HIS A 112 -7.70 -16.21 -15.47
C HIS A 112 -6.84 -15.06 -14.92
N ASN A 113 -7.18 -14.50 -13.75
CA ASN A 113 -6.46 -13.35 -13.17
C ASN A 113 -5.46 -13.73 -12.06
N VAL A 114 -5.35 -15.02 -11.75
CA VAL A 114 -4.30 -15.53 -10.86
C VAL A 114 -3.13 -15.89 -11.74
N ASP A 115 -2.06 -15.09 -11.73
CA ASP A 115 -0.84 -15.36 -12.51
C ASP A 115 -0.28 -16.73 -12.13
N ARG A 116 -0.48 -17.74 -12.99
CA ARG A 116 -0.13 -19.14 -12.67
C ARG A 116 1.38 -19.43 -12.75
N PHE A 117 2.18 -18.50 -13.26
CA PHE A 117 3.58 -18.76 -13.61
C PHE A 117 4.55 -17.61 -13.30
N GLY A 118 4.18 -16.66 -12.42
CA GLY A 118 5.09 -15.57 -12.00
C GLY A 118 5.38 -14.49 -13.05
N TYR A 119 4.88 -14.65 -14.27
CA TYR A 119 4.88 -13.61 -15.30
C TYR A 119 3.63 -12.75 -15.19
N ASP A 120 3.75 -11.45 -15.53
CA ASP A 120 2.62 -10.50 -15.59
C ASP A 120 1.80 -10.75 -16.88
N ILE A 121 1.19 -11.94 -16.98
CA ILE A 121 0.44 -12.38 -18.17
C ILE A 121 -1.07 -12.18 -18.00
N SER A 122 -1.54 -11.87 -16.79
CA SER A 122 -2.95 -11.57 -16.54
C SER A 122 -3.35 -10.29 -17.27
N PRO A 123 -4.16 -10.38 -18.35
CA PRO A 123 -4.52 -9.19 -19.11
C PRO A 123 -5.30 -8.22 -18.23
N ASN A 124 -5.01 -6.93 -18.37
CA ASN A 124 -5.66 -5.82 -17.68
C ASN A 124 -5.43 -5.74 -16.15
N MET A 125 -4.51 -6.52 -15.58
CA MET A 125 -4.22 -6.46 -14.14
C MET A 125 -3.82 -5.04 -13.70
N ASN A 126 -3.00 -4.35 -14.48
CA ASN A 126 -2.63 -2.96 -14.22
C ASN A 126 -3.85 -2.03 -14.14
N SER A 127 -4.76 -2.12 -15.11
CA SER A 127 -5.98 -1.31 -15.13
C SER A 127 -6.91 -1.63 -13.97
N LEU A 128 -6.99 -2.89 -13.55
CA LEU A 128 -7.80 -3.30 -12.39
C LEU A 128 -7.24 -2.73 -11.08
N ILE A 129 -5.92 -2.81 -10.90
CA ILE A 129 -5.25 -2.32 -9.69
C ILE A 129 -5.32 -0.79 -9.61
N ILE A 130 -4.93 -0.10 -10.69
CA ILE A 130 -5.02 1.35 -10.76
C ILE A 130 -6.47 1.80 -10.59
N GLY A 131 -7.41 1.16 -11.31
CA GLY A 131 -8.83 1.47 -11.22
C GLY A 131 -9.38 1.34 -9.79
N ALA A 132 -9.05 0.25 -9.09
CA ALA A 132 -9.47 0.04 -7.70
C ALA A 132 -8.91 1.12 -6.76
N LEU A 133 -7.67 1.57 -6.97
CA LEU A 133 -7.07 2.66 -6.19
C LEU A 133 -7.71 4.02 -6.52
N THR A 134 -7.87 4.34 -7.82
CA THR A 134 -8.47 5.60 -8.28
C THR A 134 -9.91 5.75 -7.82
N LEU A 135 -10.69 4.67 -7.86
CA LEU A 135 -12.09 4.62 -7.42
C LEU A 135 -12.24 4.49 -5.90
N ARG A 136 -11.13 4.39 -5.15
CA ARG A 136 -11.11 4.17 -3.69
C ARG A 136 -11.85 2.89 -3.25
N GLU A 137 -11.82 1.88 -4.11
CA GLU A 137 -12.25 0.52 -3.76
C GLU A 137 -11.18 -0.17 -2.90
N ALA A 138 -9.91 0.18 -3.10
CA ALA A 138 -8.77 -0.15 -2.26
C ALA A 138 -8.08 1.13 -1.74
N ASP A 139 -7.50 1.06 -0.55
CA ASP A 139 -6.76 2.17 0.07
C ASP A 139 -5.27 2.14 -0.27
N LEU A 140 -4.71 0.93 -0.42
CA LEU A 140 -3.33 0.71 -0.87
C LEU A 140 -3.23 -0.58 -1.67
N ALA A 141 -2.20 -0.67 -2.50
CA ALA A 141 -1.79 -1.92 -3.13
C ALA A 141 -0.39 -2.33 -2.61
N PHE A 142 -0.16 -3.62 -2.39
CA PHE A 142 1.11 -4.14 -1.87
C PHE A 142 1.55 -5.42 -2.61
N GLY A 143 2.87 -5.59 -2.74
CA GLY A 143 3.49 -6.59 -3.62
C GLY A 143 4.58 -5.97 -4.49
N ILE A 144 4.97 -6.68 -5.55
CA ILE A 144 5.91 -6.16 -6.54
C ILE A 144 5.15 -5.44 -7.64
N PHE A 145 5.41 -4.15 -7.76
CA PHE A 145 4.87 -3.28 -8.79
C PHE A 145 6.01 -2.58 -9.52
N SER A 146 5.95 -2.59 -10.85
CA SER A 146 6.90 -1.84 -11.68
C SER A 146 6.31 -0.48 -12.03
N HIS A 147 7.11 0.58 -11.91
CA HIS A 147 6.76 1.90 -12.45
C HIS A 147 6.40 1.85 -13.93
N LEU A 148 6.98 0.94 -14.73
CA LEU A 148 6.68 0.84 -16.16
C LEU A 148 5.21 0.49 -16.44
N LEU A 149 4.57 -0.28 -15.55
CA LEU A 149 3.23 -0.83 -15.78
C LEU A 149 2.14 -0.18 -14.92
N TYR A 150 2.51 0.33 -13.74
CA TYR A 150 1.56 0.80 -12.73
C TYR A 150 1.68 2.30 -12.43
N ASP A 151 2.54 3.04 -13.12
CA ASP A 151 2.62 4.50 -12.97
C ASP A 151 1.33 5.17 -13.49
N SER A 152 0.79 6.08 -12.68
CA SER A 152 -0.49 6.74 -12.94
C SER A 152 -0.54 8.08 -12.21
N PRO A 153 -1.12 9.12 -12.81
CA PRO A 153 -1.23 10.45 -12.19
C PRO A 153 -2.14 10.48 -10.95
N THR A 154 -2.86 9.39 -10.68
CA THR A 154 -3.83 9.30 -9.57
C THR A 154 -3.36 8.43 -8.41
N THR A 155 -2.18 7.81 -8.53
CA THR A 155 -1.62 6.90 -7.52
C THR A 155 -0.16 7.25 -7.26
N GLU A 156 0.31 7.08 -6.03
CA GLU A 156 1.69 7.34 -5.63
C GLU A 156 2.36 6.03 -5.19
N PHE A 157 3.58 5.79 -5.64
CA PHE A 157 4.41 4.70 -5.12
C PHE A 157 5.00 5.08 -3.76
N SER A 158 5.12 4.10 -2.86
CA SER A 158 5.99 4.26 -1.69
C SER A 158 7.46 4.28 -2.11
N ILE A 159 8.34 4.60 -1.16
CA ILE A 159 9.78 4.39 -1.35
C ILE A 159 10.02 2.91 -1.68
N SER A 160 10.81 2.65 -2.72
CA SER A 160 11.16 1.30 -3.15
C SER A 160 11.90 0.55 -2.06
N THR A 161 11.43 -0.65 -1.74
CA THR A 161 12.04 -1.54 -0.73
C THR A 161 12.97 -2.58 -1.33
N ALA A 162 12.94 -2.75 -2.65
CA ALA A 162 13.79 -3.64 -3.41
C ALA A 162 14.07 -3.04 -4.79
N GLU A 163 15.23 -3.37 -5.37
CA GLU A 163 15.61 -3.03 -6.74
C GLU A 163 15.75 -4.34 -7.53
N GLU A 164 14.97 -4.48 -8.60
CA GLU A 164 15.05 -5.63 -9.51
C GLU A 164 15.89 -5.25 -10.74
N CYS A 165 16.87 -6.09 -11.08
CA CYS A 165 17.68 -5.92 -12.29
C CYS A 165 17.31 -6.96 -13.34
N PHE A 166 17.54 -6.63 -14.62
CA PHE A 166 17.49 -7.61 -15.70
C PHE A 166 18.63 -8.61 -15.50
N THR A 167 18.27 -9.89 -15.33
CA THR A 167 19.22 -10.99 -15.24
C THR A 167 18.91 -12.05 -16.30
N PHE A 168 19.95 -12.74 -16.74
CA PHE A 168 19.81 -13.88 -17.64
C PHE A 168 19.97 -15.16 -16.83
N ALA A 169 18.96 -16.02 -16.86
CA ALA A 169 19.08 -17.39 -16.38
C ALA A 169 19.47 -18.28 -17.56
N VAL A 170 20.61 -18.98 -17.43
CA VAL A 170 21.05 -19.98 -18.40
C VAL A 170 20.98 -21.37 -17.75
N PRO A 171 20.70 -22.44 -18.51
CA PRO A 171 20.79 -23.80 -18.00
C PRO A 171 22.16 -24.04 -17.35
N ALA A 172 22.18 -24.82 -16.27
CA ALA A 172 23.43 -25.37 -15.78
C ALA A 172 24.12 -26.10 -16.94
N HIS A 173 25.43 -25.84 -17.14
CA HIS A 173 26.24 -26.39 -18.24
C HIS A 173 25.99 -25.83 -19.64
N ALA A 174 25.29 -24.69 -19.77
CA ALA A 174 25.20 -24.00 -21.05
C ALA A 174 26.61 -23.64 -21.60
N GLY A 175 27.01 -24.31 -22.69
CA GLY A 175 28.32 -24.14 -23.32
C GLY A 175 29.37 -25.20 -22.96
N GLU A 176 29.05 -26.16 -22.08
CA GLU A 176 29.90 -27.34 -21.90
C GLU A 176 29.75 -28.27 -23.11
N ARG A 177 30.86 -28.74 -23.67
CA ARG A 177 30.82 -29.80 -24.68
C ARG A 177 30.40 -31.09 -24.00
N ASP A 178 29.44 -31.79 -24.60
CA ASP A 178 29.15 -33.18 -24.23
C ASP A 178 30.48 -33.94 -24.19
N LYS A 179 30.79 -34.53 -23.03
CA LYS A 179 31.89 -35.48 -22.95
C LYS A 179 31.41 -36.73 -23.71
N GLU A 180 31.67 -36.76 -25.01
CA GLU A 180 31.53 -37.97 -25.82
C GLU A 180 32.33 -39.09 -25.14
N ASN A 181 31.61 -40.14 -24.72
CA ASN A 181 32.17 -41.44 -24.33
C ASN A 181 32.12 -42.37 -25.54
#